data_AF-A0A3B1DI68-F1
#
_entry.id   AF-A0A3B1DI68-F1
#
_cell.length_a   1.000
_cell.length_b   1.000
_cell.length_c   1.000
_cell.angle_alpha   90.00
_cell.angle_beta   90.00
_cell.angle_gamma   90.00
#
_symmetry.space_group_name_H-M   'P 1'
#
loop_
_entity.id
_entity.type
_entity.pdbx_description
1 polymer ?
#
loop_
_entity_poly.entity_id
_entity_poly.type
_entity_poly.pdbx_seq_one_letter_code
_entity_poly.pdbx_strand_id
1 'polypeptide(L)'
;RTTKGKRSRTIPIHAGLKKILAGMSRHRDGFLFHGPRGGRLKPDTIRNVFIRYVIMPLKEQFPTSDGETGFEHGRLHSFRHYFVSECCRQGIPEARIMDWVGHKDSKILARYRHLRPEDGQHQMQGLNLITFEAPATSESIEVPATKRSTAGNNTGVSDSL
;
A
#
# COMPACT_ATOMS: atom_id res chain seq x y z
N ARG A 1 28.20 -9.98 14.11
CA ARG A 1 27.05 -9.33 13.45
C ARG A 1 27.60 -8.45 12.32
N THR A 2 27.61 -8.94 11.08
CA THR A 2 28.24 -8.20 9.98
C THR A 2 27.21 -7.99 8.88
N THR A 3 26.64 -6.80 8.83
CA THR A 3 25.89 -6.31 7.67
C THR A 3 26.52 -4.98 7.27
N LYS A 4 26.81 -4.85 5.98
CA LYS A 4 27.51 -3.71 5.34
C LYS A 4 26.83 -2.33 5.56
N GLY A 5 25.73 -2.26 6.33
CA GLY A 5 24.98 -1.03 6.59
C GLY A 5 24.67 -0.71 8.05
N LYS A 6 25.09 -1.53 9.06
CA LYS A 6 24.91 -1.28 10.52
C LYS A 6 23.52 -0.84 11.03
N ARG A 7 22.46 -0.81 10.21
CA ARG A 7 21.11 -0.38 10.64
C ARG A 7 20.27 -1.57 11.07
N SER A 8 20.02 -1.66 12.38
CA SER A 8 18.94 -2.47 12.94
C SER A 8 17.60 -1.81 12.63
N ARG A 9 16.59 -2.63 12.35
CA ARG A 9 15.21 -2.17 12.17
C ARG A 9 14.26 -3.17 12.81
N THR A 10 13.10 -2.66 13.21
CA THR A 10 12.03 -3.46 13.79
C THR A 10 10.90 -3.53 12.78
N ILE A 11 10.39 -4.74 12.54
CA ILE A 11 9.32 -4.98 11.59
C ILE A 11 8.17 -5.65 12.38
N PRO A 12 6.93 -5.14 12.28
CA PRO A 12 5.79 -5.82 12.88
C PRO A 12 5.59 -7.18 12.20
N ILE A 13 5.50 -8.24 13.00
CA ILE A 13 5.32 -9.62 12.50
C ILE A 13 3.82 -9.92 12.48
N HIS A 14 3.33 -10.36 11.31
CA HIS A 14 1.95 -10.82 11.18
C HIS A 14 1.65 -11.99 12.13
N ALA A 15 0.44 -12.03 12.70
CA ALA A 15 0.07 -13.04 13.70
C ALA A 15 0.25 -14.49 13.22
N GLY A 16 -0.03 -14.75 11.93
CA GLY A 16 0.20 -16.06 11.32
C GLY A 16 1.69 -16.46 11.33
N LEU A 17 2.58 -15.53 10.95
CA LEU A 17 4.02 -15.79 10.99
C LEU A 17 4.50 -15.98 12.44
N LYS A 18 3.97 -15.21 13.39
CA LYS A 18 4.30 -15.37 14.82
C LYS A 18 3.98 -16.79 15.33
N LYS A 19 2.84 -17.36 14.95
CA LYS A 19 2.47 -18.75 15.31
C LYS A 19 3.49 -19.76 14.77
N ILE A 20 3.89 -19.62 13.51
CA ILE A 20 4.88 -20.50 12.87
C ILE A 20 6.23 -20.37 13.57
N LEU A 21 6.70 -19.14 13.82
CA LEU A 21 7.97 -18.90 14.51
C LEU A 21 7.96 -19.42 15.96
N ALA A 22 6.81 -19.37 16.64
CA ALA A 22 6.68 -19.89 18.00
C ALA A 22 6.77 -21.42 18.06
N GLY A 23 6.34 -22.12 16.99
CA GLY A 23 6.45 -23.57 16.87
C GLY A 23 7.83 -24.08 16.46
N MET A 24 8.78 -23.20 16.10
CA MET A 24 10.14 -23.61 15.74
C MET A 24 10.97 -23.91 16.99
N SER A 25 11.77 -24.98 16.92
CA SER A 25 12.78 -25.30 17.92
C SER A 25 13.76 -24.13 18.10
N ARG A 26 13.93 -23.69 19.34
CA ARG A 26 14.91 -22.66 19.67
C ARG A 26 16.26 -23.32 19.94
N HIS A 27 17.29 -22.84 19.26
CA HIS A 27 18.66 -23.31 19.45
C HIS A 27 19.45 -22.33 20.33
N ARG A 28 20.43 -22.85 21.09
CA ARG A 28 21.26 -22.03 22.02
C ARG A 28 22.20 -21.06 21.30
N ASP A 29 22.41 -21.25 20.01
CA ASP A 29 23.26 -20.39 19.17
C ASP A 29 22.61 -19.06 18.78
N GLY A 30 21.33 -18.86 19.11
CA GLY A 30 20.59 -17.62 18.87
C GLY A 30 20.18 -17.40 17.41
N PHE A 31 20.37 -18.37 16.52
CA PHE A 31 19.84 -18.32 15.16
C PHE A 31 18.42 -18.90 15.12
N LEU A 32 17.57 -18.31 14.27
CA LEU A 32 16.20 -18.77 14.07
C LEU A 32 16.09 -19.85 12.98
N PHE A 33 17.02 -19.85 12.02
CA PHE A 33 16.99 -20.75 10.86
C PHE A 33 18.30 -21.50 10.70
N HIS A 34 18.20 -22.82 10.62
CA HIS A 34 19.33 -23.74 10.46
C HIS A 34 19.23 -24.47 9.13
N GLY A 35 20.39 -24.80 8.57
CA GLY A 35 20.47 -25.69 7.42
C GLY A 35 20.18 -27.15 7.80
N PRO A 36 20.06 -28.05 6.82
CA PRO A 36 19.72 -29.47 7.04
C PRO A 36 20.68 -30.21 7.98
N ARG A 37 21.90 -29.71 8.15
CA ARG A 37 22.94 -30.26 9.04
C ARG A 37 23.07 -29.52 10.37
N GLY A 38 22.06 -28.74 10.78
CA GLY A 38 22.04 -28.02 12.06
C GLY A 38 22.98 -26.80 12.15
N GLY A 39 23.70 -26.46 11.07
CA GLY A 39 24.54 -25.27 11.02
C GLY A 39 23.80 -24.02 10.52
N ARG A 40 24.49 -22.88 10.49
CA ARG A 40 23.94 -21.61 9.97
C ARG A 40 23.47 -21.78 8.53
N LEU A 41 22.23 -21.39 8.26
CA LEU A 41 21.64 -21.44 6.92
C LEU A 41 22.42 -20.55 5.93
N LYS A 42 22.92 -21.14 4.84
CA LYS A 42 23.63 -20.41 3.79
C LYS A 42 22.62 -19.79 2.80
N PRO A 43 22.87 -18.58 2.26
CA PRO A 43 21.99 -17.95 1.28
C PRO A 43 21.71 -18.84 0.05
N ASP A 44 22.72 -19.54 -0.47
CA ASP A 44 22.56 -20.43 -1.62
C ASP A 44 21.66 -21.62 -1.32
N THR A 45 21.66 -22.11 -0.07
CA THR A 45 20.75 -23.17 0.36
C THR A 45 19.30 -22.70 0.29
N ILE A 46 19.01 -21.46 0.73
CA ILE A 46 17.66 -20.88 0.62
C ILE A 46 17.25 -20.75 -0.84
N ARG A 47 18.14 -20.24 -1.70
CA ARG A 47 17.88 -20.12 -3.13
C ARG A 47 17.55 -21.47 -3.76
N ASN A 48 18.33 -22.50 -3.47
CA ASN A 48 18.14 -23.83 -4.06
C ASN A 48 16.85 -24.49 -3.56
N VAL A 49 16.55 -24.37 -2.26
CA VAL A 49 15.28 -24.83 -1.68
C VAL A 49 14.10 -24.10 -2.33
N PHE A 50 14.20 -22.78 -2.49
CA PHE A 50 13.16 -21.98 -3.12
C PHE A 50 12.91 -22.41 -4.57
N ILE A 51 13.96 -22.61 -5.37
CA ILE A 51 13.83 -23.07 -6.75
C ILE A 51 13.17 -24.45 -6.78
N ARG A 52 13.66 -25.38 -5.96
CA ARG A 52 13.22 -26.78 -5.98
C ARG A 52 11.79 -26.97 -5.52
N TYR A 53 11.39 -26.31 -4.43
CA TYR A 53 10.11 -26.56 -3.77
C TYR A 53 9.02 -25.54 -4.14
N VAL A 54 9.38 -24.40 -4.74
CA VAL A 54 8.41 -23.36 -5.09
C VAL A 54 8.40 -23.11 -6.58
N ILE A 55 9.55 -22.79 -7.18
CA ILE A 55 9.61 -22.42 -8.60
C ILE A 55 9.30 -23.60 -9.52
N MET A 56 9.91 -24.76 -9.29
CA MET A 56 9.68 -25.93 -10.15
C MET A 56 8.21 -26.39 -10.15
N PRO A 57 7.54 -26.59 -8.99
CA PRO A 57 6.11 -26.95 -8.99
C PRO A 57 5.21 -25.87 -9.60
N LEU A 58 5.51 -24.59 -9.36
CA LEU A 58 4.71 -23.51 -9.94
C LEU A 58 4.91 -23.37 -11.44
N LYS A 59 6.11 -23.64 -11.95
CA LYS A 59 6.37 -23.67 -13.40
C LYS A 59 5.56 -24.77 -14.08
N GLU A 60 5.44 -25.95 -13.46
CA GLU A 60 4.62 -27.05 -13.98
C GLU A 60 3.13 -26.71 -13.97
N GLN A 61 2.64 -26.03 -12.93
CA GLN A 61 1.23 -25.64 -12.80
C GLN A 61 0.86 -24.43 -13.67
N PHE A 62 1.81 -23.50 -13.87
CA PHE A 62 1.62 -22.25 -14.61
C PHE A 62 2.74 -22.12 -15.66
N PRO A 63 2.63 -22.86 -16.78
CA PRO A 63 3.59 -22.73 -17.86
C PRO A 63 3.59 -21.30 -18.39
N THR A 64 4.78 -20.77 -18.63
CA THR A 64 4.97 -19.41 -19.14
C THR A 64 5.04 -19.46 -20.66
N SER A 65 4.32 -18.58 -21.35
CA SER A 65 4.38 -18.45 -22.80
C SER A 65 5.77 -17.91 -23.22
N ASP A 66 6.24 -18.30 -24.40
CA ASP A 66 7.51 -17.80 -24.93
C ASP A 66 7.50 -16.26 -25.04
N GLY A 67 8.46 -15.61 -24.39
CA GLY A 67 8.59 -14.15 -24.37
C GLY A 67 7.92 -13.45 -23.18
N GLU A 68 7.20 -14.18 -22.33
CA GLU A 68 6.56 -13.62 -21.14
C GLU A 68 7.38 -13.84 -19.86
N THR A 69 7.22 -12.96 -18.87
CA THR A 69 7.84 -13.15 -17.55
C THR A 69 6.90 -13.95 -16.66
N GLY A 70 7.20 -15.22 -16.43
CA GLY A 70 6.42 -16.08 -15.53
C GLY A 70 7.17 -16.55 -14.29
N PHE A 71 6.61 -17.55 -13.62
CA PHE A 71 7.09 -18.03 -12.32
C PHE A 71 8.51 -18.60 -12.37
N GLU A 72 8.97 -19.07 -13.53
CA GLU A 72 10.33 -19.56 -13.72
C GLU A 72 11.42 -18.50 -13.50
N HIS A 73 11.07 -17.22 -13.63
CA HIS A 73 11.97 -16.09 -13.35
C HIS A 73 11.81 -15.54 -11.92
N GLY A 74 10.96 -16.17 -11.11
CA GLY A 74 10.71 -15.80 -9.72
C GLY A 74 11.99 -15.82 -8.88
N ARG A 75 12.26 -14.71 -8.17
CA ARG A 75 13.40 -14.58 -7.25
C ARG A 75 12.89 -14.33 -5.84
N LEU A 76 13.71 -14.60 -4.83
CA LEU A 76 13.39 -14.23 -3.45
C LEU A 76 13.13 -12.72 -3.29
N HIS A 77 13.78 -11.89 -4.11
CA HIS A 77 13.53 -10.46 -4.14
C HIS A 77 12.11 -10.11 -4.65
N SER A 78 11.49 -10.97 -5.47
CA SER A 78 10.12 -10.80 -5.95
C SER A 78 9.11 -10.78 -4.80
N PHE A 79 9.33 -11.55 -3.72
CA PHE A 79 8.47 -11.46 -2.53
C PHE A 79 8.56 -10.11 -1.82
N ARG A 80 9.74 -9.51 -1.81
CA ARG A 80 9.91 -8.17 -1.24
C ARG A 80 9.17 -7.12 -2.08
N HIS A 81 9.16 -7.27 -3.40
CA HIS A 81 8.34 -6.43 -4.29
C HIS A 81 6.84 -6.65 -4.08
N TYR A 82 6.41 -7.92 -4.00
CA TYR A 82 5.02 -8.25 -3.72
C TYR A 82 4.53 -7.65 -2.40
N PHE A 83 5.31 -7.80 -1.32
CA PHE A 83 5.00 -7.19 -0.03
C PHE A 83 4.82 -5.68 -0.11
N VAL A 84 5.72 -5.00 -0.82
CA VAL A 84 5.65 -3.55 -1.05
C VAL A 84 4.40 -3.17 -1.85
N SER A 85 4.13 -3.86 -2.95
CA SER A 85 2.96 -3.64 -3.79
C SER A 85 1.66 -3.81 -3.00
N GLU A 86 1.59 -4.85 -2.17
CA GLU A 86 0.44 -5.16 -1.34
C GLU A 86 0.23 -4.11 -0.23
N CYS A 87 1.32 -3.63 0.38
CA CYS A 87 1.25 -2.53 1.34
C CYS A 87 0.75 -1.22 0.68
N CYS A 88 1.21 -0.93 -0.54
CA CYS A 88 0.71 0.20 -1.31
C CYS A 88 -0.79 0.05 -1.62
N ARG A 89 -1.23 -1.14 -2.04
CA ARG A 89 -2.65 -1.45 -2.32
C ARG A 89 -3.54 -1.27 -1.08
N GLN A 90 -3.04 -1.61 0.11
CA GLN A 90 -3.75 -1.42 1.39
C GLN A 90 -3.68 0.02 1.93
N GLY A 91 -3.05 0.94 1.19
CA GLY A 91 -2.97 2.35 1.58
C GLY A 91 -2.00 2.65 2.72
N ILE A 92 -1.05 1.75 3.01
CA ILE A 92 -0.03 2.00 4.04
C ILE A 92 0.87 3.16 3.58
N PRO A 93 1.15 4.16 4.45
CA PRO A 93 2.01 5.28 4.09
C PRO A 93 3.39 4.83 3.61
N GLU A 94 3.86 5.44 2.52
CA GLU A 94 5.15 5.17 1.87
C GLU A 94 6.33 5.17 2.87
N ALA A 95 6.38 6.16 3.76
CA ALA A 95 7.41 6.26 4.79
C ALA A 95 7.47 5.00 5.70
N ARG A 96 6.32 4.48 6.13
CA ARG A 96 6.27 3.25 6.95
C ARG A 96 6.77 2.02 6.18
N ILE A 97 6.42 1.92 4.89
CA ILE A 97 6.87 0.81 4.05
C ILE A 97 8.39 0.87 3.88
N MET A 98 8.96 2.06 3.68
CA MET A 98 10.41 2.26 3.57
C MET A 98 11.15 1.86 4.85
N ASP A 99 10.61 2.20 6.03
CA ASP A 99 11.19 1.82 7.32
C ASP A 99 11.25 0.30 7.52
N TRP A 100 10.17 -0.41 7.19
CA TRP A 100 10.11 -1.87 7.35
C TRP A 100 11.07 -2.59 6.40
N VAL A 101 11.04 -2.19 5.13
CA VAL A 101 11.75 -2.89 4.06
C VAL A 101 13.23 -2.47 4.02
N GLY A 102 13.54 -1.26 4.50
CA GLY A 102 14.88 -0.70 4.51
C GLY A 102 15.40 -0.39 3.10
N HIS A 103 14.52 0.00 2.18
CA HIS A 103 14.93 0.51 0.88
C HIS A 103 15.46 1.94 1.04
N LYS A 104 16.64 2.23 0.49
CA LYS A 104 17.14 3.60 0.31
C LYS A 104 16.62 4.24 -0.98
N ASP A 105 16.16 3.41 -1.93
CA ASP A 105 15.77 3.84 -3.26
C ASP A 105 14.25 3.75 -3.42
N SER A 106 13.60 4.92 -3.54
CA SER A 106 12.15 5.11 -3.68
C SER A 106 11.61 4.65 -5.04
N LYS A 107 12.49 4.34 -5.99
CA LYS A 107 12.12 3.95 -7.37
C LYS A 107 11.17 2.76 -7.44
N ILE A 108 11.22 1.83 -6.48
CA ILE A 108 10.27 0.71 -6.43
C ILE A 108 8.88 1.20 -5.98
N LEU A 109 8.80 2.10 -5.00
CA LEU A 109 7.52 2.63 -4.53
C LEU A 109 6.85 3.52 -5.56
N ALA A 110 7.64 4.33 -6.29
CA ALA A 110 7.16 5.14 -7.39
C ALA A 110 6.42 4.29 -8.45
N ARG A 111 6.89 3.06 -8.71
CA ARG A 111 6.22 2.13 -9.62
C ARG A 111 4.91 1.59 -9.08
N TYR A 112 4.61 1.66 -7.79
CA TYR A 112 3.35 1.15 -7.22
C TYR A 112 2.39 2.25 -6.79
N ARG A 113 2.79 3.52 -6.85
CA ARG A 113 1.94 4.67 -6.53
C ARG A 113 0.67 4.71 -7.39
N HIS A 114 0.75 4.24 -8.64
CA HIS A 114 -0.38 4.21 -9.56
C HIS A 114 -1.40 3.09 -9.27
N LEU A 115 -1.08 2.11 -8.41
CA LEU A 115 -2.07 1.11 -7.94
C LEU A 115 -3.13 1.74 -7.02
N ARG A 116 -3.05 3.05 -6.79
CA ARG A 116 -4.00 3.89 -6.06
C ARG A 116 -4.49 5.06 -6.93
N PRO A 117 -5.27 4.82 -8.02
CA PRO A 117 -5.87 5.92 -8.77
C PRO A 117 -7.00 6.60 -7.96
N GLU A 118 -7.74 5.82 -7.17
CA GLU A 118 -9.01 6.23 -6.52
C GLU A 118 -8.85 6.99 -5.19
N ASP A 119 -7.65 7.14 -4.66
CA ASP A 119 -7.46 7.49 -3.26
C ASP A 119 -7.50 8.98 -2.93
N GLY A 120 -7.40 9.88 -3.92
CA GLY A 120 -7.37 11.32 -3.68
C GLY A 120 -8.66 11.83 -3.03
N GLN A 121 -9.81 11.44 -3.57
CA GLN A 121 -11.12 11.86 -3.07
C GLN A 121 -11.41 11.25 -1.68
N HIS A 122 -11.13 9.96 -1.49
CA HIS A 122 -11.34 9.27 -0.22
C HIS A 122 -10.43 9.80 0.90
N GLN A 123 -9.18 10.15 0.58
CA GLN A 123 -8.26 10.76 1.55
C GLN A 123 -8.71 12.17 1.92
N MET A 124 -9.14 12.98 0.95
CA MET A 124 -9.69 14.32 1.21
C MET A 124 -10.97 14.27 2.06
N GLN A 125 -11.82 13.26 1.87
CA GLN A 125 -13.01 13.04 2.70
C GLN A 125 -12.68 12.64 4.14
N GLY A 126 -11.52 12.01 4.37
CA GLY A 126 -11.03 11.70 5.71
C GLY A 126 -10.37 12.88 6.44
N LEU A 127 -10.13 14.00 5.75
CA LEU A 127 -9.59 15.20 6.38
C LEU A 127 -10.74 15.99 7.02
N ASN A 128 -10.77 16.06 8.35
CA ASN A 128 -11.63 16.99 9.06
C ASN A 128 -11.01 18.40 8.99
N LEU A 129 -11.16 19.07 7.84
CA LEU A 129 -10.50 20.33 7.54
C LEU A 129 -11.09 21.51 8.33
N ILE A 130 -12.36 21.43 8.70
CA ILE A 130 -13.07 22.49 9.42
C ILE A 130 -14.17 21.82 10.24
N THR A 131 -14.08 21.89 11.58
CA THR A 131 -15.26 21.65 12.42
C THR A 131 -16.11 22.91 12.30
N PHE A 132 -17.11 22.91 11.42
CA PHE A 132 -18.19 23.88 11.55
C PHE A 132 -19.01 23.44 12.75
N GLU A 133 -18.69 24.00 13.91
CA GLU A 133 -19.63 24.07 15.00
C GLU A 133 -20.80 24.92 14.47
N ALA A 134 -21.86 24.23 14.04
CA ALA A 134 -23.08 24.89 13.65
C ALA A 134 -23.50 25.76 14.83
N PRO A 135 -23.60 27.10 14.68
CA PRO A 135 -24.04 27.93 15.79
C PRO A 135 -25.45 27.46 16.14
N ALA A 136 -25.62 27.03 17.39
CA ALA A 136 -26.92 26.67 17.94
C ALA A 136 -27.90 27.80 17.62
N THR A 137 -29.00 27.43 16.98
CA THR A 137 -30.10 28.32 16.65
C THR A 137 -30.63 29.00 17.91
N SER A 138 -30.43 30.32 18.01
CA SER A 138 -31.48 31.26 18.39
C SER A 138 -30.91 32.67 18.48
N GLU A 139 -31.14 33.49 17.46
CA GLU A 139 -31.60 34.86 17.68
C GLU A 139 -32.21 35.40 16.38
N SER A 140 -33.47 35.76 16.51
CA SER A 140 -34.35 36.35 15.50
C SER A 140 -33.77 37.68 15.04
N ILE A 141 -33.32 37.76 13.80
CA ILE A 141 -33.07 39.04 13.14
C ILE A 141 -34.27 39.34 12.26
N GLU A 142 -35.10 40.29 12.71
CA GLU A 142 -36.21 40.85 11.95
C GLU A 142 -35.71 41.42 10.62
N VAL A 143 -36.29 40.95 9.52
CA VAL A 143 -36.04 41.48 8.17
C VAL A 143 -36.99 42.65 7.93
N PRO A 144 -36.51 43.89 7.69
CA PRO A 144 -37.41 44.98 7.34
C PRO A 144 -37.93 44.78 5.91
N ALA A 145 -39.25 44.80 5.77
CA ALA A 145 -39.94 44.70 4.50
C ALA A 145 -39.55 45.86 3.57
N THR A 146 -39.04 45.55 2.37
CA THR A 146 -39.02 46.51 1.25
C THR A 146 -39.64 45.88 0.02
N LYS A 147 -40.54 46.66 -0.58
CA LYS A 147 -41.64 46.29 -1.47
C LYS A 147 -41.16 45.62 -2.78
N ARG A 148 -41.83 44.53 -3.15
CA ARG A 148 -41.85 43.98 -4.52
C ARG A 148 -42.63 44.95 -5.43
N SER A 149 -41.94 45.56 -6.40
CA SER A 149 -42.60 46.12 -7.58
C SER A 149 -42.88 44.97 -8.55
N THR A 150 -44.15 44.83 -8.88
CA THR A 150 -44.77 43.83 -9.75
C THR A 150 -44.39 43.99 -11.23
N ALA A 151 -44.46 42.86 -11.91
CA ALA A 151 -44.24 42.62 -13.34
C ALA A 151 -45.05 43.54 -14.29
N GLY A 152 -44.50 43.76 -15.48
CA GLY A 152 -45.18 44.34 -16.64
C GLY A 152 -44.61 43.75 -17.93
N ASN A 153 -45.44 42.97 -18.60
CA ASN A 153 -45.17 42.13 -19.76
C ASN A 153 -45.15 42.94 -21.07
N ASN A 154 -44.38 42.44 -22.04
CA ASN A 154 -44.76 42.26 -23.46
C ASN A 154 -45.14 43.50 -24.32
N THR A 155 -44.32 43.79 -25.33
CA THR A 155 -44.76 44.45 -26.58
C THR A 155 -44.06 43.80 -27.76
N GLY A 156 -44.83 43.06 -28.56
CA GLY A 156 -44.49 42.82 -29.96
C GLY A 156 -44.91 43.99 -30.84
N VAL A 157 -44.69 43.79 -32.14
CA VAL A 157 -45.26 44.49 -33.32
C VAL A 157 -44.30 45.43 -34.07
N SER A 158 -43.87 44.89 -35.22
CA SER A 158 -43.75 45.47 -36.58
C SER A 158 -42.74 46.56 -36.97
N ASP A 159 -42.13 46.25 -38.12
CA ASP A 159 -41.94 47.08 -39.33
C ASP A 159 -40.66 47.89 -39.56
N SER A 160 -39.99 47.47 -40.65
CA SER A 160 -39.53 48.27 -41.80
C SER A 160 -38.46 49.35 -41.62
N LEU A 161 -37.26 49.07 -42.14
CA LEU A 161 -36.75 49.60 -43.42
C LEU A 161 -35.43 48.89 -43.82
#